data_AF-A0A6A8LP57-F1
#
_entry.id   AF-A0A6A8LP57-F1
#
_cell.length_a   1.000
_cell.length_b   1.000
_cell.length_c   1.000
_cell.angle_alpha   90.00
_cell.angle_beta   90.00
_cell.angle_gamma   90.00
#
_symmetry.space_group_name_H-M   'P 1'
#
loop_
_entity.id
_entity.type
_entity.pdbx_description
1 polymer ?
#
loop_
_entity_poly.entity_id
_entity_poly.type
_entity_poly.pdbx_seq_one_letter_code
_entity_poly.pdbx_strand_id
1 'polypeptide(L)'
;MMKRWMFWLITAIVVALVFVGFGYTKKRETQKQFDNLMSQAITNAQAAEYKKTELNLQDALRKKPDDVVAKQRLEQVKLYQEGLAELKQDDYEQAQLTFRSTAKISPSLSILTQRAKKKDKLLESVLKQREKYDDLYNEAIRLTEIGAYSQSNENLVQILDGKNIDEKYYSQVRKDARELQERNNSILEQIRIQNQQAAIRRQREQQRQEEAKKAQQAAASSSSSVENQNGEPKKNDDKNNGQDNVKNDSESKPETNNSAAESQPNK
;
A
#
# COMPACT_ATOMS: atom_id res chain seq x y z
N MET A 1 -22.73 52.49 80.16
CA MET A 1 -22.30 51.11 79.83
C MET A 1 -23.34 50.49 78.89
N MET A 2 -22.94 49.90 77.76
CA MET A 2 -23.90 49.16 76.92
C MET A 2 -24.33 47.85 77.60
N LYS A 3 -25.63 47.51 77.55
CA LYS A 3 -26.15 46.27 78.12
C LYS A 3 -25.47 45.06 77.46
N ARG A 4 -25.12 44.03 78.26
CA ARG A 4 -24.35 42.84 77.80
C ARG A 4 -25.00 42.11 76.61
N TRP A 5 -26.34 42.16 76.50
CA TRP A 5 -27.09 41.67 75.33
C TRP A 5 -26.74 42.38 74.01
N MET A 6 -26.44 43.68 74.05
CA MET A 6 -26.14 44.47 72.85
C MET A 6 -24.76 44.12 72.27
N PHE A 7 -23.80 43.72 73.12
CA PHE A 7 -22.52 43.18 72.67
C PHE A 7 -22.69 41.88 71.88
N TRP A 8 -23.45 40.91 72.40
CA TRP A 8 -23.72 39.65 71.69
C TRP A 8 -24.37 39.84 70.32
N LEU A 9 -25.30 40.81 70.20
CA LEU A 9 -26.00 41.10 68.95
C LEU A 9 -25.07 41.77 67.91
N ILE A 10 -24.16 42.66 68.34
CA ILE A 10 -23.14 43.26 67.46
C ILE A 10 -22.13 42.19 67.00
N THR A 11 -21.66 41.31 67.89
CA THR A 11 -20.73 40.23 67.53
C THR A 11 -21.35 39.28 66.51
N ALA A 12 -22.63 38.91 66.65
CA ALA A 12 -23.34 38.07 65.68
C ALA A 12 -23.43 38.71 64.28
N ILE A 13 -23.70 40.01 64.19
CA ILE A 13 -23.78 40.74 62.91
C ILE A 13 -22.40 40.82 62.23
N VAL A 14 -21.34 41.09 62.98
CA VAL A 14 -19.97 41.14 62.45
C VAL A 14 -19.53 39.77 61.91
N VAL A 15 -19.81 38.70 62.63
CA VAL A 15 -19.55 37.31 62.17
C VAL A 15 -20.34 37.01 60.89
N ALA A 16 -21.63 37.35 60.83
CA ALA A 16 -22.46 37.14 59.65
C ALA A 16 -21.92 37.89 58.40
N LEU A 17 -21.50 39.16 58.56
CA LEU A 17 -20.94 39.95 57.46
C LEU A 17 -19.61 39.37 56.92
N VAL A 18 -18.75 38.86 57.81
CA VAL A 18 -17.48 38.22 57.40
C VAL A 18 -17.74 36.93 56.61
N PHE A 19 -18.64 36.07 57.06
CA PHE A 19 -18.93 34.80 56.37
C PHE A 19 -19.71 34.99 55.07
N VAL A 20 -20.65 35.94 54.99
CA VAL A 20 -21.38 36.25 53.75
C VAL A 20 -20.43 36.87 52.71
N GLY A 21 -19.52 37.76 53.09
CA GLY A 21 -18.54 38.37 52.19
C GLY A 21 -17.58 37.34 51.56
N PHE A 22 -17.06 36.41 52.36
CA PHE A 22 -16.06 35.41 51.91
C PHE A 22 -16.62 34.40 50.90
N GLY A 23 -17.91 34.07 50.99
CA GLY A 23 -18.57 33.15 50.06
C GLY A 23 -18.76 33.73 48.65
N TYR A 24 -19.06 35.02 48.54
CA TYR A 24 -19.34 35.67 47.26
C TYR A 24 -18.09 35.97 46.42
N THR A 25 -16.99 36.39 47.06
CA THR A 25 -15.72 36.66 46.36
C THR A 25 -15.12 35.37 45.76
N LYS A 26 -15.07 34.29 46.55
CA LYS A 26 -14.56 32.98 46.10
C LYS A 26 -15.35 32.40 44.92
N LYS A 27 -16.68 32.58 44.89
CA LYS A 27 -17.52 32.18 43.75
C LYS A 27 -17.19 32.94 42.47
N ARG A 28 -17.02 34.27 42.54
CA ARG A 28 -16.65 35.09 41.37
C ARG A 28 -15.27 34.74 40.81
N GLU A 29 -14.31 34.47 41.68
CA GLU A 29 -12.95 34.07 41.25
C GLU A 29 -12.95 32.67 40.61
N THR A 30 -13.66 31.72 41.20
CA THR A 30 -13.82 30.37 40.61
C THR A 30 -14.51 30.42 39.24
N GLN A 31 -15.51 31.30 39.08
CA GLN A 31 -16.18 31.54 37.79
C GLN A 31 -15.22 32.10 36.74
N LYS A 32 -14.44 33.15 37.07
CA LYS A 32 -13.43 33.72 36.14
C LYS A 32 -12.40 32.69 35.70
N GLN A 33 -11.90 31.87 36.62
CA GLN A 33 -10.93 30.81 36.30
C GLN A 33 -11.52 29.77 35.36
N PHE A 34 -12.77 29.34 35.62
CA PHE A 34 -13.51 28.46 34.73
C PHE A 34 -13.69 29.06 33.32
N ASP A 35 -14.16 30.30 33.23
CA ASP A 35 -14.41 30.96 31.93
C ASP A 35 -13.12 31.16 31.12
N ASN A 36 -12.01 31.51 31.79
CA ASN A 36 -10.69 31.58 31.16
C ASN A 36 -10.23 30.22 30.62
N LEU A 37 -10.35 29.14 31.40
CA LEU A 37 -10.00 27.78 30.96
C LEU A 37 -10.84 27.33 29.77
N MET A 38 -12.15 27.61 29.79
CA MET A 38 -13.06 27.33 28.67
C MET A 38 -12.72 28.13 27.41
N SER A 39 -12.31 29.41 27.57
CA SER A 39 -11.84 30.25 26.47
C SER A 39 -10.53 29.72 25.87
N GLN A 40 -9.53 29.42 26.71
CA GLN A 40 -8.27 28.85 26.27
C GLN A 40 -8.44 27.47 25.60
N ALA A 41 -9.40 26.65 26.05
CA ALA A 41 -9.76 25.40 25.37
C ALA A 41 -10.26 25.66 23.93
N ILE A 42 -11.10 26.67 23.71
CA ILE A 42 -11.56 27.06 22.36
C ILE A 42 -10.38 27.50 21.49
N THR A 43 -9.51 28.37 21.99
CA THR A 43 -8.31 28.85 21.27
C THR A 43 -7.36 27.71 20.91
N ASN A 44 -7.09 26.81 21.87
CA ASN A 44 -6.25 25.64 21.62
C ASN A 44 -6.89 24.67 20.60
N ALA A 45 -8.21 24.49 20.61
CA ALA A 45 -8.91 23.66 19.64
C ALA A 45 -8.82 24.26 18.22
N GLN A 46 -8.92 25.59 18.09
CA GLN A 46 -8.69 26.30 16.83
C GLN A 46 -7.26 26.07 16.33
N ALA A 47 -6.26 26.21 17.22
CA ALA A 47 -4.85 25.95 16.93
C ALA A 47 -4.48 24.46 16.71
N ALA A 48 -5.45 23.53 16.79
CA ALA A 48 -5.25 22.08 16.72
C ALA A 48 -4.38 21.49 17.87
N GLU A 49 -4.23 22.23 18.96
CA GLU A 49 -3.54 21.84 20.19
C GLU A 49 -4.45 20.96 21.06
N TYR A 50 -4.86 19.80 20.54
CA TYR A 50 -5.92 18.96 21.13
C TYR A 50 -5.59 18.51 22.56
N LYS A 51 -4.31 18.23 22.87
CA LYS A 51 -3.91 17.86 24.23
C LYS A 51 -4.02 19.02 25.23
N LYS A 52 -3.67 20.25 24.82
CA LYS A 52 -3.86 21.45 25.66
C LYS A 52 -5.35 21.79 25.80
N THR A 53 -6.15 21.52 24.77
CA THR A 53 -7.62 21.63 24.83
C THR A 53 -8.19 20.66 25.87
N GLU A 54 -7.77 19.39 25.84
CA GLU A 54 -8.21 18.37 26.80
C GLU A 54 -7.86 18.78 28.24
N LEU A 55 -6.60 19.18 28.49
CA LEU A 55 -6.14 19.61 29.81
C LEU A 55 -6.95 20.79 30.34
N ASN A 56 -7.16 21.83 29.54
CA ASN A 56 -7.95 23.00 29.94
C ASN A 56 -9.41 22.65 30.28
N LEU A 57 -10.02 21.70 29.57
CA LEU A 57 -11.38 21.22 29.86
C LEU A 57 -11.42 20.36 31.13
N GLN A 58 -10.41 19.52 31.36
CA GLN A 58 -10.27 18.81 32.63
C GLN A 58 -10.10 19.79 33.80
N ASP A 59 -9.28 20.84 33.65
CA ASP A 59 -9.11 21.88 34.67
C ASP A 59 -10.38 22.71 34.88
N ALA A 60 -11.13 23.03 33.82
CA ALA A 60 -12.44 23.65 33.94
C ALA A 60 -13.39 22.78 34.77
N LEU A 61 -13.43 21.46 34.52
CA LEU A 61 -14.20 20.52 35.32
C LEU A 61 -13.69 20.38 36.76
N ARG A 62 -12.39 20.54 37.04
CA ARG A 62 -11.88 20.65 38.42
C ARG A 62 -12.40 21.88 39.16
N LYS A 63 -12.77 22.96 38.44
CA LYS A 63 -13.43 24.16 39.00
C LYS A 63 -14.94 24.03 39.09
N LYS A 64 -15.57 23.32 38.14
CA LYS A 64 -17.01 23.03 38.10
C LYS A 64 -17.26 21.57 37.65
N PRO A 65 -17.30 20.60 38.59
CA PRO A 65 -17.42 19.18 38.25
C PRO A 65 -18.69 18.82 37.49
N ASP A 66 -19.74 19.63 37.58
CA ASP A 66 -21.06 19.36 36.98
C ASP A 66 -21.39 20.19 35.73
N ASP A 67 -20.43 20.93 35.19
CA ASP A 67 -20.66 21.73 33.99
C ASP A 67 -20.82 20.84 32.74
N VAL A 68 -22.06 20.78 32.23
CA VAL A 68 -22.45 19.94 31.09
C VAL A 68 -21.70 20.35 29.81
N VAL A 69 -21.44 21.63 29.60
CA VAL A 69 -20.73 22.14 28.41
C VAL A 69 -19.27 21.67 28.43
N ALA A 70 -18.60 21.76 29.58
CA ALA A 70 -17.24 21.29 29.75
C ALA A 70 -17.13 19.76 29.63
N LYS A 71 -18.10 19.00 30.18
CA LYS A 71 -18.18 17.53 30.02
C LYS A 71 -18.28 17.13 28.55
N GLN A 72 -19.27 17.66 27.82
CA GLN A 72 -19.52 17.34 26.41
C GLN A 72 -18.35 17.75 25.51
N ARG A 73 -17.73 18.93 25.75
CA ARG A 73 -16.55 19.34 24.99
C ARG A 73 -15.32 18.47 25.28
N LEU A 74 -15.13 17.99 26.51
CA LEU A 74 -14.04 17.07 26.85
C LEU A 74 -14.21 15.73 26.15
N GLU A 75 -15.43 15.19 26.14
CA GLU A 75 -15.81 13.99 25.39
C GLU A 75 -15.51 14.16 23.90
N GLN A 76 -15.93 15.29 23.29
CA GLN A 76 -15.65 15.59 21.88
C GLN A 76 -14.16 15.62 21.56
N VAL A 77 -13.34 16.20 22.44
CA VAL A 77 -11.88 16.28 22.26
C VAL A 77 -11.20 14.92 22.40
N LYS A 78 -11.75 14.01 23.21
CA LYS A 78 -11.26 12.63 23.33
C LYS A 78 -11.58 11.81 22.08
N LEU A 79 -12.86 11.75 21.67
CA LEU A 79 -13.24 11.05 20.44
C LEU A 79 -12.52 11.61 19.20
N TYR A 80 -12.33 12.93 19.11
CA TYR A 80 -11.57 13.51 18.00
C TYR A 80 -10.09 13.06 17.97
N GLN A 81 -9.47 12.88 19.15
CA GLN A 81 -8.09 12.35 19.24
C GLN A 81 -8.03 10.84 18.94
N GLU A 82 -9.04 10.09 19.35
CA GLU A 82 -9.21 8.66 19.05
C GLU A 82 -9.33 8.40 17.55
N GLY A 83 -10.21 9.13 16.85
CA GLY A 83 -10.31 9.09 15.39
C GLY A 83 -9.02 9.50 14.66
N LEU A 84 -8.18 10.34 15.28
CA LEU A 84 -6.85 10.66 14.77
C LEU A 84 -5.80 9.57 15.03
N ALA A 85 -6.02 8.68 16.00
CA ALA A 85 -5.18 7.51 16.27
C ALA A 85 -5.56 6.34 15.35
N GLU A 86 -6.86 6.08 15.18
CA GLU A 86 -7.41 5.09 14.24
C GLU A 86 -6.91 5.38 12.80
N LEU A 87 -6.97 6.65 12.37
CA LEU A 87 -6.38 7.12 11.10
C LEU A 87 -4.86 6.87 10.94
N LYS A 88 -4.10 6.76 12.04
CA LYS A 88 -2.65 6.45 11.99
C LYS A 88 -2.37 4.95 11.96
N GLN A 89 -3.31 4.15 12.46
CA GLN A 89 -3.31 2.69 12.39
C GLN A 89 -3.93 2.19 11.07
N ASP A 90 -4.34 3.12 10.20
CA ASP A 90 -5.01 2.88 8.92
C ASP A 90 -6.37 2.15 9.06
N ASP A 91 -6.98 2.20 10.25
CA ASP A 91 -8.35 1.75 10.53
C ASP A 91 -9.36 2.84 10.12
N TYR A 92 -9.66 2.85 8.82
CA TYR A 92 -10.50 3.87 8.19
C TYR A 92 -12.00 3.73 8.52
N GLU A 93 -12.47 2.51 8.76
CA GLU A 93 -13.86 2.23 9.13
C GLU A 93 -14.15 2.78 10.52
N GLN A 94 -13.37 2.35 11.51
CA GLN A 94 -13.55 2.81 12.88
C GLN A 94 -13.31 4.32 12.98
N ALA A 95 -12.28 4.87 12.30
CA ALA A 95 -12.08 6.31 12.20
C ALA A 95 -13.30 7.06 11.66
N GLN A 96 -13.99 6.53 10.65
CA GLN A 96 -15.22 7.14 10.13
C GLN A 96 -16.30 7.18 11.21
N LEU A 97 -16.55 6.04 11.88
CA LEU A 97 -17.54 5.91 12.96
C LEU A 97 -17.25 6.88 14.11
N THR A 98 -15.99 7.00 14.51
CA THR A 98 -15.52 7.89 15.58
C THR A 98 -15.68 9.37 15.21
N PHE A 99 -15.30 9.78 14.00
CA PHE A 99 -15.54 11.17 13.55
C PHE A 99 -17.03 11.50 13.39
N ARG A 100 -17.83 10.56 12.86
CA ARG A 100 -19.28 10.71 12.75
C ARG A 100 -19.96 10.87 14.10
N SER A 101 -19.44 10.19 15.13
CA SER A 101 -19.92 10.33 16.52
C SER A 101 -19.46 11.65 17.15
N THR A 102 -18.18 12.00 16.98
CA THR A 102 -17.60 13.30 17.39
C THR A 102 -18.38 14.50 16.82
N ALA A 103 -18.88 14.38 15.59
CA ALA A 103 -19.66 15.40 14.90
C ALA A 103 -21.10 15.58 15.42
N LYS A 104 -21.61 14.66 16.25
CA LYS A 104 -22.95 14.69 16.83
C LYS A 104 -23.00 15.30 18.24
N ILE A 105 -21.86 15.37 18.93
CA ILE A 105 -21.78 15.89 20.31
C ILE A 105 -22.27 17.35 20.38
N SER A 106 -23.05 17.65 21.42
CA SER A 106 -23.57 18.98 21.71
C SER A 106 -23.81 19.14 23.22
N PRO A 107 -23.42 20.28 23.84
CA PRO A 107 -22.79 21.45 23.24
C PRO A 107 -21.32 21.21 22.85
N SER A 108 -20.92 21.65 21.64
CA SER A 108 -19.61 21.33 21.05
C SER A 108 -18.61 22.49 21.01
N LEU A 109 -17.38 22.15 20.63
CA LEU A 109 -16.40 23.04 20.01
C LEU A 109 -16.64 23.03 18.50
N SER A 110 -17.27 24.08 17.96
CA SER A 110 -17.71 24.16 16.55
C SER A 110 -16.62 23.77 15.54
N ILE A 111 -15.36 24.15 15.79
CA ILE A 111 -14.21 23.80 14.94
C ILE A 111 -13.94 22.29 14.88
N LEU A 112 -14.12 21.55 15.99
CA LEU A 112 -14.00 20.09 15.99
C LEU A 112 -15.18 19.44 15.27
N THR A 113 -16.40 19.93 15.50
CA THR A 113 -17.60 19.49 14.76
C THR A 113 -17.41 19.63 13.25
N GLN A 114 -16.86 20.76 12.79
CA GLN A 114 -16.58 20.99 11.37
C GLN A 114 -15.48 20.05 10.83
N ARG A 115 -14.37 19.89 11.56
CA ARG A 115 -13.26 19.01 11.17
C ARG A 115 -13.69 17.54 11.13
N ALA A 116 -14.46 17.10 12.13
CA ALA A 116 -15.01 15.75 12.21
C ALA A 116 -15.93 15.45 11.02
N LYS A 117 -16.89 16.34 10.70
CA LYS A 117 -17.75 16.19 9.51
C LYS A 117 -16.99 16.13 8.19
N LYS A 118 -15.87 16.86 8.07
CA LYS A 118 -14.99 16.77 6.88
C LYS A 118 -14.28 15.42 6.79
N LYS A 119 -13.82 14.87 7.92
CA LYS A 119 -13.14 13.57 7.97
C LYS A 119 -14.08 12.39 7.76
N ASP A 120 -15.27 12.43 8.35
CA ASP A 120 -16.36 11.47 8.13
C ASP A 120 -16.66 11.32 6.62
N LYS A 121 -16.96 12.43 5.93
CA LYS A 121 -17.21 12.43 4.46
C LYS A 121 -16.01 12.01 3.61
N LEU A 122 -14.79 12.35 4.03
CA LEU A 122 -13.59 11.90 3.33
C LEU A 122 -13.45 10.39 3.43
N LEU A 123 -13.60 9.83 4.65
CA LEU A 123 -13.49 8.40 4.89
C LEU A 123 -14.63 7.61 4.25
N GLU A 124 -15.85 8.15 4.22
CA GLU A 124 -16.98 7.59 3.45
C GLU A 124 -16.60 7.39 1.97
N SER A 125 -15.92 8.38 1.38
CA SER A 125 -15.47 8.33 -0.02
C SER A 125 -14.29 7.37 -0.22
N VAL A 126 -13.36 7.32 0.74
CA VAL A 126 -12.21 6.41 0.74
C VAL A 126 -12.66 4.95 0.84
N LEU A 127 -13.51 4.62 1.80
CA LEU A 127 -14.00 3.27 2.04
C LEU A 127 -14.76 2.72 0.83
N LYS A 128 -15.66 3.52 0.26
CA LYS A 128 -16.38 3.17 -0.97
C LYS A 128 -15.47 2.97 -2.20
N GLN A 129 -14.28 3.58 -2.21
CA GLN A 129 -13.31 3.36 -3.27
C GLN A 129 -12.39 2.17 -2.98
N ARG A 130 -12.12 1.85 -1.71
CA ARG A 130 -11.44 0.61 -1.30
C ARG A 130 -12.30 -0.60 -1.64
N GLU A 131 -13.59 -0.61 -1.29
CA GLU A 131 -14.56 -1.65 -1.65
C GLU A 131 -14.47 -2.05 -3.13
N LYS A 132 -14.50 -1.07 -4.05
CA LYS A 132 -14.34 -1.31 -5.49
C LYS A 132 -12.97 -1.88 -5.90
N TYR A 133 -11.90 -1.45 -5.25
CA TYR A 133 -10.56 -1.98 -5.54
C TYR A 133 -10.40 -3.39 -4.98
N ASP A 134 -11.02 -3.68 -3.82
CA ASP A 134 -11.04 -5.00 -3.21
C ASP A 134 -11.85 -5.98 -4.09
N ASP A 135 -12.99 -5.57 -4.64
CA ASP A 135 -13.75 -6.34 -5.65
C ASP A 135 -12.89 -6.69 -6.88
N LEU A 136 -12.25 -5.67 -7.49
CA LEU A 136 -11.35 -5.85 -8.65
C LEU A 136 -10.16 -6.76 -8.32
N TYR A 137 -9.60 -6.63 -7.11
CA TYR A 137 -8.45 -7.41 -6.68
C TYR A 137 -8.81 -8.88 -6.40
N ASN A 138 -9.95 -9.12 -5.75
CA ASN A 138 -10.47 -10.47 -5.51
C ASN A 138 -10.79 -11.20 -6.82
N GLU A 139 -11.37 -10.52 -7.80
CA GLU A 139 -11.57 -11.08 -9.14
C GLU A 139 -10.24 -11.32 -9.88
N ALA A 140 -9.26 -10.41 -9.75
CA ALA A 140 -7.92 -10.61 -10.29
C ALA A 140 -7.22 -11.85 -9.68
N ILE A 141 -7.34 -12.07 -8.36
CA ILE A 141 -6.83 -13.27 -7.68
C ILE A 141 -7.51 -14.53 -8.25
N ARG A 142 -8.85 -14.55 -8.32
CA ARG A 142 -9.63 -15.68 -8.86
C ARG A 142 -9.24 -16.01 -10.32
N LEU A 143 -8.98 -14.98 -11.13
CA LEU A 143 -8.53 -15.13 -12.51
C LEU A 143 -7.08 -15.67 -12.59
N THR A 144 -6.18 -15.22 -11.72
CA THR A 144 -4.83 -15.78 -11.60
C THR A 144 -4.86 -17.27 -11.20
N GLU A 145 -5.71 -17.65 -10.24
CA GLU A 145 -5.84 -19.04 -9.76
C GLU A 145 -6.27 -20.02 -10.87
N ILE A 146 -7.12 -19.59 -11.80
CA ILE A 146 -7.54 -20.40 -12.97
C ILE A 146 -6.62 -20.24 -14.19
N GLY A 147 -5.50 -19.52 -14.06
CA GLY A 147 -4.53 -19.31 -15.14
C GLY A 147 -4.91 -18.24 -16.18
N ALA A 148 -5.97 -17.45 -15.92
CA ALA A 148 -6.44 -16.37 -16.78
C ALA A 148 -5.65 -15.05 -16.55
N TYR A 149 -4.32 -15.14 -16.56
CA TYR A 149 -3.40 -14.06 -16.15
C TYR A 149 -3.61 -12.72 -16.89
N SER A 150 -3.95 -12.74 -18.18
CA SER A 150 -4.23 -11.51 -18.94
C SER A 150 -5.49 -10.80 -18.45
N GLN A 151 -6.57 -11.54 -18.16
CA GLN A 151 -7.83 -10.99 -17.63
C GLN A 151 -7.68 -10.54 -16.18
N SER A 152 -6.84 -11.24 -15.39
CA SER A 152 -6.42 -10.76 -14.08
C SER A 152 -5.73 -9.41 -14.20
N ASN A 153 -4.79 -9.26 -15.13
CA ASN A 153 -4.10 -8.00 -15.38
C ASN A 153 -5.02 -6.86 -15.83
N GLU A 154 -6.09 -7.12 -16.59
CA GLU A 154 -7.10 -6.11 -16.95
C GLU A 154 -7.83 -5.53 -15.73
N ASN A 155 -8.07 -6.35 -14.70
CA ASN A 155 -8.63 -5.89 -13.41
C ASN A 155 -7.59 -5.10 -12.60
N LEU A 156 -6.34 -5.57 -12.58
CA LEU A 156 -5.24 -4.89 -11.88
C LEU A 156 -4.91 -3.51 -12.48
N VAL A 157 -4.97 -3.36 -13.81
CA VAL A 157 -4.82 -2.06 -14.47
C VAL A 157 -5.92 -1.08 -14.02
N GLN A 158 -7.18 -1.52 -13.86
CA GLN A 158 -8.25 -0.65 -13.37
C GLN A 158 -8.03 -0.14 -11.93
N ILE A 159 -7.32 -0.91 -11.10
CA ILE A 159 -6.86 -0.45 -9.77
C ILE A 159 -5.71 0.55 -9.93
N LEU A 160 -4.69 0.20 -10.72
CA LEU A 160 -3.43 0.93 -10.83
C LEU A 160 -3.50 2.24 -11.64
N ASP A 161 -4.48 2.37 -12.54
CA ASP A 161 -4.80 3.60 -13.27
C ASP A 161 -5.87 4.45 -12.54
N GLY A 162 -6.36 3.99 -11.38
CA GLY A 162 -7.36 4.69 -10.59
C GLY A 162 -6.84 6.04 -10.09
N LYS A 163 -7.52 7.16 -10.41
CA LYS A 163 -7.04 8.54 -10.18
C LYS A 163 -6.51 8.85 -8.78
N ASN A 164 -7.00 8.16 -7.76
CA ASN A 164 -6.66 8.40 -6.36
C ASN A 164 -5.74 7.31 -5.77
N ILE A 165 -5.33 6.29 -6.56
CA ILE A 165 -4.55 5.13 -6.10
C ILE A 165 -3.23 5.50 -5.42
N ASP A 166 -2.69 6.68 -5.73
CA ASP A 166 -1.45 7.17 -5.14
C ASP A 166 -1.61 7.84 -3.77
N GLU A 167 -2.85 8.11 -3.32
CA GLU A 167 -3.11 8.58 -1.96
C GLU A 167 -2.74 7.52 -0.90
N LYS A 168 -2.28 7.96 0.28
CA LYS A 168 -1.84 7.05 1.36
C LYS A 168 -2.89 5.98 1.70
N TYR A 169 -4.18 6.32 1.63
CA TYR A 169 -5.30 5.43 1.94
C TYR A 169 -5.36 4.12 1.12
N TYR A 170 -4.73 4.12 -0.07
CA TYR A 170 -4.69 2.96 -0.97
C TYR A 170 -3.26 2.41 -1.17
N SER A 171 -2.31 2.85 -0.33
CA SER A 171 -0.90 2.46 -0.46
C SER A 171 -0.66 0.95 -0.47
N GLN A 172 -1.38 0.20 0.38
CA GLN A 172 -1.35 -1.26 0.42
C GLN A 172 -2.04 -1.89 -0.80
N VAL A 173 -3.25 -1.44 -1.15
CA VAL A 173 -3.99 -1.87 -2.36
C VAL A 173 -3.12 -1.74 -3.63
N ARG A 174 -2.47 -0.58 -3.80
CA ARG A 174 -1.55 -0.31 -4.91
C ARG A 174 -0.35 -1.25 -4.92
N LYS A 175 0.19 -1.60 -3.75
CA LYS A 175 1.31 -2.53 -3.61
C LYS A 175 0.87 -3.94 -4.03
N ASP A 176 -0.20 -4.45 -3.44
CA ASP A 176 -0.71 -5.80 -3.70
C ASP A 176 -1.10 -5.99 -5.18
N ALA A 177 -1.73 -4.98 -5.78
CA ALA A 177 -2.06 -4.98 -7.19
C ALA A 177 -0.82 -5.01 -8.11
N ARG A 178 0.25 -4.26 -7.79
CA ARG A 178 1.53 -4.34 -8.54
C ARG A 178 2.18 -5.70 -8.38
N GLU A 179 2.28 -6.23 -7.16
CA GLU A 179 2.90 -7.52 -6.89
C GLU A 179 2.14 -8.68 -7.57
N LEU A 180 0.82 -8.62 -7.71
CA LEU A 180 0.07 -9.60 -8.50
C LEU A 180 0.29 -9.42 -10.02
N GLN A 181 0.32 -8.18 -10.51
CA GLN A 181 0.52 -7.89 -11.94
C GLN A 181 1.92 -8.31 -12.41
N GLU A 182 2.95 -8.06 -11.61
CA GLU A 182 4.34 -8.51 -11.87
C GLU A 182 4.46 -10.03 -11.90
N ARG A 183 3.79 -10.75 -10.97
CA ARG A 183 3.73 -12.22 -10.98
C ARG A 183 3.03 -12.75 -12.23
N ASN A 184 1.86 -12.22 -12.57
CA ASN A 184 1.12 -12.58 -13.78
C ASN A 184 1.95 -12.36 -15.05
N ASN A 185 2.61 -11.20 -15.16
CA ASN A 185 3.49 -10.86 -16.29
C ASN A 185 4.67 -11.83 -16.42
N SER A 186 5.30 -12.22 -15.29
CA SER A 186 6.37 -13.22 -15.28
C SER A 186 5.90 -14.59 -15.80
N ILE A 187 4.70 -15.03 -15.42
CA ILE A 187 4.14 -16.31 -15.87
C ILE A 187 3.77 -16.24 -17.37
N LEU A 188 3.17 -15.15 -17.82
CA LEU A 188 2.85 -14.93 -19.24
C LEU A 188 4.10 -14.97 -20.13
N GLU A 189 5.20 -14.37 -19.68
CA GLU A 189 6.48 -14.41 -20.42
C GLU A 189 7.09 -15.82 -20.43
N GLN A 190 7.02 -16.57 -19.33
CA GLN A 190 7.45 -17.98 -19.30
C GLN A 190 6.64 -18.84 -20.28
N ILE A 191 5.31 -18.67 -20.33
CA ILE A 191 4.44 -19.34 -21.29
C ILE A 191 4.81 -18.94 -22.74
N ARG A 192 5.10 -17.66 -22.99
CA ARG A 192 5.54 -17.16 -24.31
C ARG A 192 6.83 -17.84 -24.75
N ILE A 193 7.83 -17.90 -23.87
CA ILE A 193 9.12 -18.56 -24.13
C ILE A 193 8.94 -20.06 -24.36
N GLN A 194 8.13 -20.74 -23.54
CA GLN A 194 7.85 -22.18 -23.69
C GLN A 194 7.19 -22.49 -25.04
N ASN A 195 6.19 -21.70 -25.43
CA ASN A 195 5.51 -21.83 -26.72
C ASN A 195 6.46 -21.58 -27.90
N GLN A 196 7.32 -20.56 -27.81
CA GLN A 196 8.34 -20.28 -28.83
C GLN A 196 9.35 -21.43 -28.97
N GLN A 197 9.82 -21.99 -27.86
CA GLN A 197 10.70 -23.16 -27.87
C GLN A 197 10.00 -24.41 -28.44
N ALA A 198 8.73 -24.65 -28.10
CA ALA A 198 7.94 -25.77 -28.62
C ALA A 198 7.74 -25.65 -30.15
N ALA A 199 7.49 -24.44 -30.66
CA ALA A 199 7.39 -24.18 -32.10
C ALA A 199 8.71 -24.50 -32.84
N ILE A 200 9.86 -24.05 -32.31
CA ILE A 200 11.19 -24.33 -32.88
C ILE A 200 11.48 -25.84 -32.90
N ARG A 201 11.11 -26.58 -31.84
CA ARG A 201 11.27 -28.04 -31.78
C ARG A 201 10.44 -28.74 -32.86
N ARG A 202 9.15 -28.39 -32.98
CA ARG A 202 8.24 -28.92 -34.02
C ARG A 202 8.77 -28.67 -35.43
N GLN A 203 9.28 -27.47 -35.70
CA GLN A 203 9.85 -27.12 -37.00
C GLN A 203 11.09 -27.97 -37.35
N ARG A 204 12.00 -28.19 -36.38
CA ARG A 204 13.18 -29.07 -36.56
C ARG A 204 12.80 -30.54 -36.70
N GLU A 205 11.72 -30.98 -36.08
CA GLU A 205 11.20 -32.35 -36.23
C GLU A 205 10.59 -32.56 -37.62
N GLN A 206 9.82 -31.59 -38.14
CA GLN A 206 9.30 -31.61 -39.49
C GLN A 206 10.42 -31.63 -40.54
N GLN A 207 11.43 -30.77 -40.40
CA GLN A 207 12.61 -30.76 -41.28
C GLN A 207 13.32 -32.13 -41.32
N ARG A 208 13.60 -32.74 -40.16
CA ARG A 208 14.22 -34.07 -40.08
C ARG A 208 13.35 -35.18 -40.70
N GLN A 209 12.02 -35.09 -40.58
CA GLN A 209 11.12 -36.04 -41.24
C GLN A 209 11.08 -35.89 -42.76
N GLU A 210 11.14 -34.65 -43.28
CA GLU A 210 11.23 -34.39 -44.72
C GLU A 210 12.58 -34.85 -45.30
N GLU A 211 13.68 -34.57 -44.61
CA GLU A 211 15.02 -35.05 -44.97
C GLU A 211 15.08 -36.58 -45.00
N ALA A 212 14.54 -37.25 -43.97
CA ALA A 212 14.48 -38.72 -43.92
C ALA A 212 13.63 -39.30 -45.07
N LYS A 213 12.49 -38.69 -45.41
CA LYS A 213 11.67 -39.11 -46.55
C LYS A 213 12.39 -38.94 -47.89
N LYS A 214 13.09 -37.81 -48.10
CA LYS A 214 13.91 -37.58 -49.30
C LYS A 214 15.05 -38.59 -49.41
N ALA A 215 15.73 -38.89 -48.30
CA ALA A 215 16.78 -39.91 -48.26
C ALA A 215 16.26 -41.31 -48.61
N GLN A 216 15.07 -41.70 -48.09
CA GLN A 216 14.43 -42.97 -48.43
C GLN A 216 14.00 -43.05 -49.91
N GLN A 217 13.44 -41.96 -50.46
CA GLN A 217 13.09 -41.90 -51.89
C GLN A 217 14.33 -41.99 -52.79
N ALA A 218 15.42 -41.31 -52.43
CA ALA A 218 16.69 -41.40 -53.15
C ALA A 218 17.26 -42.83 -53.12
N ALA A 219 17.27 -43.48 -51.96
CA ALA A 219 17.74 -44.86 -51.79
C ALA A 219 16.89 -45.90 -52.56
N ALA A 220 15.57 -45.72 -52.60
CA ALA A 220 14.70 -46.58 -53.41
C ALA A 220 14.99 -46.41 -54.91
N SER A 221 15.16 -45.17 -55.36
CA SER A 221 15.44 -44.84 -56.77
C SER A 221 16.79 -45.38 -57.26
N SER A 222 17.80 -45.41 -56.38
CA SER A 222 19.10 -46.02 -56.69
C SER A 222 19.03 -47.56 -56.72
N SER A 223 18.17 -48.21 -55.93
CA SER A 223 18.00 -49.68 -56.03
C SER A 223 17.34 -50.15 -57.33
N SER A 224 16.38 -49.38 -57.88
CA SER A 224 15.71 -49.71 -59.16
C SER A 224 16.60 -49.56 -60.40
N SER A 225 17.85 -49.11 -60.25
CA SER A 225 18.80 -48.89 -61.34
C SER A 225 19.87 -49.99 -61.46
N VAL A 226 19.86 -51.00 -60.58
CA VAL A 226 20.92 -52.04 -60.51
C VAL A 226 20.51 -53.35 -61.21
N GLU A 227 19.24 -53.50 -61.61
CA GLU A 227 18.69 -54.75 -62.15
C GLU A 227 18.87 -54.91 -63.67
N ASN A 228 19.95 -54.38 -64.26
CA ASN A 228 20.31 -54.69 -65.65
C ASN A 228 21.82 -54.73 -65.90
N GLN A 229 22.26 -55.86 -66.45
CA GLN A 229 23.59 -56.18 -67.00
C GLN A 229 24.74 -56.45 -66.01
N ASN A 230 24.70 -57.68 -65.49
CA ASN A 230 25.85 -58.49 -65.07
C ASN A 230 26.88 -58.64 -66.22
N GLY A 231 28.18 -58.59 -65.90
CA GLY A 231 29.30 -58.74 -66.86
C GLY A 231 30.61 -59.13 -66.16
N GLU A 232 31.30 -60.13 -66.69
CA GLU A 232 32.37 -60.90 -66.00
C GLU A 232 33.71 -60.19 -65.72
N PRO A 233 34.53 -60.71 -64.78
CA PRO A 233 35.72 -60.02 -64.25
C PRO A 233 37.03 -60.33 -65.00
N LYS A 234 37.99 -59.37 -65.02
CA LYS A 234 39.41 -59.63 -65.34
C LYS A 234 40.41 -58.84 -64.48
N LYS A 235 41.23 -59.63 -63.78
CA LYS A 235 42.67 -59.50 -63.41
C LYS A 235 43.35 -58.12 -63.29
N ASN A 236 44.03 -57.98 -62.15
CA ASN A 236 45.41 -57.52 -61.91
C ASN A 236 46.15 -56.72 -63.01
N ASP A 237 46.83 -55.62 -62.66
CA ASP A 237 48.20 -55.70 -62.10
C ASP A 237 48.70 -54.35 -61.53
N ASP A 238 49.93 -54.37 -60.99
CA ASP A 238 50.53 -53.44 -60.01
C ASP A 238 51.34 -52.25 -60.63
N LYS A 239 51.77 -51.31 -59.76
CA LYS A 239 52.92 -50.35 -59.86
C LYS A 239 52.84 -48.98 -60.60
N ASN A 240 52.82 -47.93 -59.76
CA ASN A 240 53.99 -47.10 -59.35
C ASN A 240 54.32 -45.71 -59.99
N ASN A 241 54.49 -44.75 -59.06
CA ASN A 241 55.47 -43.63 -58.98
C ASN A 241 55.19 -42.18 -59.46
N GLY A 242 55.80 -41.23 -58.73
CA GLY A 242 55.79 -39.76 -58.90
C GLY A 242 55.14 -39.07 -57.68
N GLN A 243 55.85 -38.47 -56.69
CA GLN A 243 56.72 -37.27 -56.75
C GLN A 243 56.13 -36.15 -57.63
N ASP A 244 56.05 -34.86 -57.28
CA ASP A 244 56.48 -34.04 -56.13
C ASP A 244 55.79 -32.64 -56.28
N ASN A 245 55.69 -31.66 -55.37
CA ASN A 245 55.94 -31.44 -53.92
C ASN A 245 55.48 -29.95 -53.62
N VAL A 246 55.84 -29.36 -52.46
CA VAL A 246 55.99 -27.89 -52.20
C VAL A 246 54.77 -27.03 -51.80
N LYS A 247 54.66 -26.77 -50.48
CA LYS A 247 54.50 -25.46 -49.76
C LYS A 247 53.28 -24.53 -50.04
N ASN A 248 52.86 -23.62 -49.14
CA ASN A 248 53.37 -23.24 -47.81
C ASN A 248 52.23 -22.74 -46.87
N ASP A 249 52.39 -22.97 -45.58
CA ASP A 249 52.18 -22.10 -44.39
C ASP A 249 51.30 -20.84 -44.55
N SER A 250 50.42 -20.52 -43.60
CA SER A 250 50.89 -19.95 -42.32
C SER A 250 49.93 -20.09 -41.14
N GLU A 251 50.52 -20.36 -39.97
CA GLU A 251 49.93 -20.26 -38.64
C GLU A 251 49.49 -18.80 -38.33
N SER A 252 48.58 -18.54 -37.40
CA SER A 252 48.99 -18.38 -35.98
C SER A 252 47.83 -18.51 -35.01
N LYS A 253 48.16 -19.00 -33.81
CA LYS A 253 47.30 -19.21 -32.64
C LYS A 253 47.95 -18.48 -31.43
N PRO A 254 47.49 -18.73 -30.20
CA PRO A 254 46.47 -18.00 -29.43
C PRO A 254 47.05 -16.92 -28.48
N GLU A 255 46.19 -16.15 -27.82
CA GLU A 255 46.48 -15.67 -26.45
C GLU A 255 45.26 -15.75 -25.53
N THR A 256 45.52 -15.83 -24.22
CA THR A 256 44.55 -16.02 -23.14
C THR A 256 44.77 -15.00 -22.01
N ASN A 257 43.71 -14.85 -21.18
CA ASN A 257 43.74 -14.48 -19.76
C ASN A 257 43.42 -13.03 -19.30
N ASN A 258 42.37 -12.99 -18.46
CA ASN A 258 42.31 -12.37 -17.13
C ASN A 258 41.79 -10.93 -16.90
N SER A 259 40.57 -10.89 -16.34
CA SER A 259 40.26 -10.41 -14.97
C SER A 259 39.63 -9.02 -14.75
N ALA A 260 38.50 -9.06 -14.05
CA ALA A 260 37.96 -8.14 -13.03
C ALA A 260 37.69 -6.65 -13.33
N ALA A 261 36.41 -6.27 -13.18
CA ALA A 261 36.00 -5.13 -12.34
C ALA A 261 34.51 -5.27 -11.93
N GLU A 262 34.22 -5.38 -10.63
CA GLU A 262 32.88 -5.15 -10.09
C GLU A 262 32.59 -3.65 -10.00
N SER A 263 31.32 -3.25 -9.93
CA SER A 263 30.94 -1.87 -9.59
C SER A 263 29.57 -1.82 -8.90
N GLN A 264 29.57 -1.33 -7.67
CA GLN A 264 28.39 -0.96 -6.87
C GLN A 264 28.65 0.41 -6.19
N PRO A 265 27.60 1.15 -5.78
CA PRO A 265 27.60 2.61 -5.92
C PRO A 265 27.90 3.43 -4.65
N ASN A 266 27.99 4.75 -4.87
CA ASN A 266 28.25 5.81 -3.90
C ASN A 266 27.26 5.90 -2.72
N LYS A 267 27.74 6.54 -1.65
CA LYS A 267 26.93 7.25 -0.64
C LYS A 267 26.60 8.67 -1.09
#